data_AF-A0AAN1IB36-F1
#
_entry.id   AF-A0AAN1IB36-F1
#
_cell.length_a   1.000
_cell.length_b   1.000
_cell.length_c   1.000
_cell.angle_alpha   90.00
_cell.angle_beta   90.00
_cell.angle_gamma   90.00
#
_symmetry.space_group_name_H-M   'P 1'
#
loop_
_entity.id
_entity.type
_entity.pdbx_description
1 polymer ?
#
loop_
_entity_poly.entity_id
_entity_poly.type
_entity_poly.pdbx_seq_one_letter_code
_entity_poly.pdbx_strand_id
1 'polypeptide(L)'
;MQVEDYSGNKTDPVKIPTADELAKCTVADPTQPDAKKSTLTAVDGSAVADGKAIRTVQATVKDSFGNPLANAEVAFELPEGVSAIGGNTTVKTDAAGVASLNVVSTKVGKYTVKAVLNGNAIGKGVTVEFTKVAVTPNKPGDQNKPGDTKPNKPSQNDNKNNDKNGASLSATGSSVIAIVAAMVVLLGAGAVVLRARSKTE
;
A
#
# COMPACT_ATOMS: atom_id res chain seq x y z
N MET A 1 57.21 -16.60 1.39
CA MET A 1 58.34 -17.33 0.77
C MET A 1 57.86 -17.79 -0.59
N GLN A 2 58.52 -17.38 -1.68
CA GLN A 2 58.19 -17.88 -3.02
C GLN A 2 58.82 -19.26 -3.18
N VAL A 3 58.13 -20.16 -3.89
CA VAL A 3 58.63 -21.51 -4.20
C VAL A 3 59.25 -21.48 -5.59
N GLU A 4 60.50 -21.90 -5.68
CA GLU A 4 61.30 -21.90 -6.90
C GLU A 4 61.27 -23.31 -7.50
N ASP A 5 60.86 -23.44 -8.76
CA ASP A 5 60.90 -24.71 -9.46
C ASP A 5 62.33 -25.05 -9.94
N TYR A 6 62.56 -26.28 -10.38
CA TYR A 6 63.88 -26.75 -10.84
C TYR A 6 64.46 -25.97 -12.03
N SER A 7 63.61 -25.24 -12.76
CA SER A 7 63.98 -24.36 -13.87
C SER A 7 64.32 -22.93 -13.42
N GLY A 8 64.20 -22.63 -12.12
CA GLY A 8 64.45 -21.31 -11.54
C GLY A 8 63.27 -20.33 -11.62
N ASN A 9 62.06 -20.77 -11.99
CA ASN A 9 60.90 -19.89 -11.94
C ASN A 9 60.36 -19.83 -10.50
N LYS A 10 60.28 -18.62 -9.99
CA LYS A 10 59.63 -18.35 -8.70
C LYS A 10 58.13 -18.28 -8.91
N THR A 11 57.40 -19.04 -8.12
CA THR A 11 55.93 -19.00 -8.05
C THR A 11 55.50 -18.54 -6.67
N ASP A 12 54.49 -17.67 -6.64
CA ASP A 12 53.86 -17.29 -5.39
C ASP A 12 53.15 -18.51 -4.79
N PRO A 13 53.26 -18.71 -3.46
CA PRO A 13 52.59 -19.82 -2.80
C PRO A 13 51.07 -19.71 -2.98
N VAL A 14 50.44 -20.84 -3.26
CA VAL A 14 48.98 -20.93 -3.43
C VAL A 14 48.30 -20.42 -2.16
N LYS A 15 47.62 -19.28 -2.26
CA LYS A 15 46.85 -18.72 -1.15
C LYS A 15 45.57 -19.53 -0.99
N ILE A 16 45.52 -20.36 0.05
CA ILE A 16 44.27 -21.01 0.45
C ILE A 16 43.38 -19.94 1.08
N PRO A 17 42.15 -19.73 0.60
CA PRO A 17 41.26 -18.75 1.19
C PRO A 17 40.98 -19.12 2.65
N THR A 18 41.06 -18.12 3.51
CA THR A 18 40.73 -18.27 4.94
C THR A 18 39.26 -18.59 5.13
N ALA A 19 38.89 -19.14 6.30
CA ALA A 19 37.48 -19.38 6.65
C ALA A 19 36.63 -18.09 6.57
N ASP A 20 37.23 -16.93 6.86
CA ASP A 20 36.59 -15.61 6.74
C ASP A 20 36.38 -15.18 5.28
N GLU A 21 37.32 -15.53 4.38
CA GLU A 21 37.16 -15.34 2.93
C GLU A 21 36.11 -16.30 2.34
N LEU A 22 36.03 -17.54 2.84
CA LEU A 22 35.02 -18.53 2.45
C LEU A 22 33.62 -18.19 2.97
N ALA A 23 33.52 -17.59 4.16
CA ALA A 23 32.25 -17.18 4.76
C ALA A 23 31.55 -16.04 3.98
N LYS A 24 32.27 -15.33 3.11
CA LYS A 24 31.70 -14.33 2.19
C LYS A 24 30.93 -14.94 1.03
N CYS A 25 31.13 -16.23 0.73
CA CYS A 25 30.36 -16.94 -0.29
C CYS A 25 29.01 -17.37 0.29
N THR A 26 28.06 -16.44 0.35
CA THR A 26 26.66 -16.79 0.63
C THR A 26 26.03 -17.38 -0.62
N VAL A 27 25.51 -18.61 -0.54
CA VAL A 27 24.65 -19.16 -1.59
C VAL A 27 23.29 -18.49 -1.48
N ALA A 28 22.88 -17.78 -2.52
CA ALA A 28 21.60 -17.11 -2.55
C ALA A 28 20.46 -18.14 -2.71
N ASP A 29 19.39 -18.01 -1.92
CA ASP A 29 18.22 -18.89 -1.96
C ASP A 29 17.07 -18.18 -2.71
N PRO A 30 16.62 -18.70 -3.88
CA PRO A 30 15.56 -18.08 -4.68
C PRO A 30 14.18 -18.10 -4.00
N THR A 31 14.04 -18.81 -2.87
CA THR A 31 12.79 -18.84 -2.09
C THR A 31 12.74 -17.77 -0.99
N GLN A 32 13.86 -17.07 -0.76
CA GLN A 32 13.96 -16.07 0.30
C GLN A 32 13.79 -14.65 -0.25
N PRO A 33 13.04 -13.79 0.47
CA PRO A 33 12.93 -12.39 0.09
C PRO A 33 14.25 -11.63 0.29
N ASP A 34 14.56 -10.71 -0.62
CA ASP A 34 15.68 -9.78 -0.51
C ASP A 34 15.15 -8.34 -0.40
N ALA A 35 15.28 -7.76 0.80
CA ALA A 35 14.83 -6.39 1.07
C ALA A 35 15.59 -5.31 0.27
N LYS A 36 16.83 -5.57 -0.17
CA LYS A 36 17.64 -4.64 -0.97
C LYS A 36 17.21 -4.63 -2.44
N LYS A 37 16.66 -5.74 -2.94
CA LYS A 37 16.10 -5.86 -4.29
C LYS A 37 14.62 -5.45 -4.35
N SER A 38 13.96 -5.44 -3.20
CA SER A 38 12.56 -5.06 -3.05
C SER A 38 12.37 -3.54 -3.04
N THR A 39 11.16 -3.07 -3.36
CA THR A 39 10.83 -1.64 -3.44
C THR A 39 9.55 -1.31 -2.69
N LEU A 40 9.41 -0.06 -2.27
CA LEU A 40 8.23 0.49 -1.62
C LEU A 40 7.81 1.78 -2.33
N THR A 41 6.55 1.88 -2.74
CA THR A 41 6.00 3.02 -3.47
C THR A 41 4.64 3.43 -2.90
N ALA A 42 4.28 4.70 -3.10
CA ALA A 42 2.94 5.19 -2.88
C ALA A 42 2.33 5.38 -4.26
N VAL A 43 1.10 4.90 -4.45
CA VAL A 43 0.33 5.19 -5.66
C VAL A 43 0.07 6.70 -5.70
N ASP A 44 0.07 7.34 -6.87
CA ASP A 44 0.19 8.79 -7.01
C ASP A 44 -0.86 9.65 -6.27
N GLY A 45 -0.53 10.93 -6.09
CA GLY A 45 -1.46 11.99 -5.67
C GLY A 45 -1.51 12.30 -4.17
N SER A 46 -2.56 13.02 -3.78
CA SER A 46 -2.92 13.32 -2.39
C SER A 46 -4.37 12.90 -2.14
N ALA A 47 -4.72 12.66 -0.88
CA ALA A 47 -6.10 12.33 -0.48
C ALA A 47 -6.60 13.32 0.56
N VAL A 48 -7.91 13.46 0.70
CA VAL A 48 -8.49 14.33 1.73
C VAL A 48 -8.36 13.66 3.11
N ALA A 49 -8.02 14.44 4.14
CA ALA A 49 -7.91 13.97 5.53
C ALA A 49 -9.29 13.85 6.23
N ASP A 50 -10.23 13.10 5.64
CA ASP A 50 -11.60 12.91 6.16
C ASP A 50 -11.82 11.53 6.83
N GLY A 51 -10.76 10.72 6.95
CA GLY A 51 -10.84 9.35 7.44
C GLY A 51 -11.52 8.35 6.49
N LYS A 52 -11.83 8.76 5.25
CA LYS A 52 -12.50 7.95 4.23
C LYS A 52 -11.69 7.86 2.94
N ALA A 53 -11.09 8.96 2.50
CA ALA A 53 -10.29 9.00 1.30
C ALA A 53 -9.02 8.14 1.46
N ILE A 54 -8.83 7.25 0.50
CA ILE A 54 -7.84 6.17 0.58
C ILE A 54 -6.55 6.60 -0.12
N ARG A 55 -5.41 6.31 0.50
CA ARG A 55 -4.10 6.22 -0.16
C ARG A 55 -3.67 4.77 -0.21
N THR A 56 -2.99 4.37 -1.28
CA THR A 56 -2.45 3.01 -1.41
C THR A 56 -0.93 3.06 -1.40
N VAL A 57 -0.34 2.22 -0.56
CA VAL A 57 1.10 1.96 -0.48
C VAL A 57 1.35 0.54 -0.99
N GLN A 58 2.33 0.37 -1.87
CA GLN A 58 2.65 -0.92 -2.46
C GLN A 58 4.11 -1.28 -2.19
N ALA A 59 4.34 -2.47 -1.63
CA ALA A 59 5.65 -3.08 -1.57
C ALA A 59 5.75 -4.13 -2.69
N THR A 60 6.80 -4.05 -3.50
CA THR A 60 7.14 -5.09 -4.49
C THR A 60 8.32 -5.88 -3.95
N VAL A 61 8.07 -7.13 -3.58
CA VAL A 61 9.06 -8.03 -3.01
C VAL A 61 9.70 -8.87 -4.10
N LYS A 62 11.03 -8.93 -4.05
CA LYS A 62 11.84 -9.75 -4.95
C LYS A 62 12.80 -10.63 -4.18
N ASP A 63 13.20 -11.74 -4.79
CA ASP A 63 14.33 -12.55 -4.34
C ASP A 63 15.68 -11.89 -4.68
N SER A 64 16.77 -12.53 -4.28
CA SER A 64 18.15 -12.09 -4.56
C SER A 64 18.50 -12.03 -6.06
N PHE A 65 17.79 -12.80 -6.89
CA PHE A 65 17.96 -12.85 -8.34
C PHE A 65 17.11 -11.80 -9.07
N GLY A 66 16.21 -11.12 -8.35
CA GLY A 66 15.33 -10.09 -8.88
C GLY A 66 13.97 -10.61 -9.36
N ASN A 67 13.63 -11.86 -9.09
CA ASN A 67 12.32 -12.42 -9.44
C ASN A 67 11.26 -11.98 -8.40
N PRO A 68 10.00 -11.73 -8.81
CA PRO A 68 8.93 -11.45 -7.87
C PRO A 68 8.67 -12.65 -6.95
N LEU A 69 8.48 -12.39 -5.65
CA LEU A 69 8.25 -13.44 -4.66
C LEU A 69 6.85 -13.33 -4.04
N ALA A 70 6.03 -14.35 -4.29
CA ALA A 70 4.66 -14.45 -3.78
C ALA A 70 4.60 -14.99 -2.35
N ASN A 71 3.51 -14.69 -1.63
CA ASN A 71 3.25 -15.12 -0.25
C ASN A 71 4.29 -14.66 0.79
N ALA A 72 5.15 -13.70 0.44
CA ALA A 72 6.09 -13.08 1.37
C ALA A 72 5.32 -12.14 2.31
N GLU A 73 5.62 -12.19 3.61
CA GLU A 73 4.96 -11.38 4.62
C GLU A 73 5.65 -10.02 4.77
N VAL A 74 4.93 -8.94 4.49
CA VAL A 74 5.41 -7.56 4.59
C VAL A 74 4.71 -6.87 5.74
N ALA A 75 5.47 -6.40 6.73
CA ALA A 75 4.96 -5.60 7.84
C ALA A 75 5.13 -4.10 7.52
N PHE A 76 4.03 -3.37 7.40
CA PHE A 76 4.04 -1.93 7.21
C PHE A 76 4.06 -1.21 8.56
N GLU A 77 4.90 -0.19 8.67
CA GLU A 77 4.96 0.69 9.84
C GLU A 77 4.31 2.01 9.49
N LEU A 78 3.16 2.29 10.12
CA LEU A 78 2.41 3.52 9.92
C LEU A 78 2.79 4.54 11.00
N PRO A 79 3.04 5.81 10.62
CA PRO A 79 3.25 6.87 11.60
C PRO A 79 1.93 7.26 12.28
N GLU A 80 2.03 7.99 13.39
CA GLU A 80 0.86 8.52 14.08
C GLU A 80 -0.02 9.37 13.15
N GLY A 81 -1.34 9.19 13.24
CA GLY A 81 -2.32 9.92 12.43
C GLY A 81 -2.73 9.21 11.14
N VAL A 82 -2.02 8.15 10.72
CA VAL A 82 -2.39 7.30 9.59
C VAL A 82 -2.87 5.94 10.10
N SER A 83 -3.89 5.37 9.46
CA SER A 83 -4.45 4.07 9.85
C SER A 83 -4.66 3.18 8.63
N ALA A 84 -4.37 1.89 8.78
CA ALA A 84 -4.69 0.87 7.78
C ALA A 84 -6.19 0.60 7.77
N ILE A 85 -6.76 0.47 6.57
CA ILE A 85 -8.13 -0.03 6.41
C ILE A 85 -8.15 -1.50 6.82
N GLY A 86 -9.03 -1.86 7.75
CA GLY A 86 -9.09 -3.21 8.34
C GLY A 86 -8.13 -3.43 9.51
N GLY A 87 -7.32 -2.43 9.90
CA GLY A 87 -6.50 -2.44 11.11
C GLY A 87 -5.25 -3.33 11.05
N ASN A 88 -5.15 -4.23 10.07
CA ASN A 88 -3.97 -5.06 9.88
C ASN A 88 -2.91 -4.32 9.06
N THR A 89 -1.67 -4.29 9.55
CA THR A 89 -0.52 -3.69 8.85
C THR A 89 0.42 -4.72 8.25
N THR A 90 0.13 -6.01 8.41
CA THR A 90 0.92 -7.09 7.81
C THR A 90 0.18 -7.69 6.61
N VAL A 91 0.78 -7.62 5.43
CA VAL A 91 0.15 -8.04 4.17
C VAL A 91 1.06 -9.05 3.46
N LYS A 92 0.46 -10.11 2.91
CA LYS A 92 1.19 -11.06 2.06
C LYS A 92 1.23 -10.59 0.62
N THR A 93 2.35 -10.82 -0.05
CA THR A 93 2.48 -10.51 -1.47
C THR A 93 1.66 -11.46 -2.34
N ASP A 94 1.13 -10.92 -3.44
CA ASP A 94 0.42 -11.69 -4.46
C ASP A 94 1.38 -12.43 -5.42
N ALA A 95 0.83 -13.05 -6.47
CA ALA A 95 1.61 -13.78 -7.48
C ALA A 95 2.62 -12.90 -8.25
N ALA A 96 2.42 -11.58 -8.29
CA ALA A 96 3.34 -10.61 -8.88
C ALA A 96 4.37 -10.08 -7.85
N GLY A 97 4.36 -10.61 -6.63
CA GLY A 97 5.22 -10.16 -5.54
C GLY A 97 4.78 -8.83 -4.94
N VAL A 98 3.53 -8.41 -5.14
CA VAL A 98 3.03 -7.11 -4.67
C VAL A 98 2.19 -7.26 -3.41
N ALA A 99 2.54 -6.52 -2.35
CA ALA A 99 1.73 -6.34 -1.15
C ALA A 99 1.16 -4.92 -1.15
N SER A 100 -0.16 -4.78 -1.16
CA SER A 100 -0.85 -3.49 -1.19
C SER A 100 -1.52 -3.19 0.14
N LEU A 101 -1.25 -2.02 0.70
CA LEU A 101 -1.87 -1.52 1.91
C LEU A 101 -2.65 -0.23 1.63
N ASN A 102 -3.93 -0.24 1.99
CA ASN A 102 -4.78 0.94 1.92
C ASN A 102 -4.78 1.65 3.27
N VAL A 103 -4.55 2.96 3.25
CA VAL A 103 -4.46 3.80 4.44
C VAL A 103 -5.35 5.02 4.34
N VAL A 104 -5.82 5.49 5.49
CA VAL A 104 -6.64 6.69 5.66
C VAL A 104 -6.06 7.57 6.77
N SER A 105 -6.44 8.85 6.78
CA SER A 105 -6.07 9.79 7.85
C SER A 105 -7.21 10.78 8.10
N THR A 106 -7.35 11.23 9.35
CA THR A 106 -8.20 12.37 9.75
C THR A 106 -7.38 13.64 10.01
N LYS A 107 -6.06 13.55 9.91
CA LYS A 107 -5.11 14.65 10.11
C LYS A 107 -4.47 15.02 8.77
N VAL A 108 -4.47 16.32 8.46
CA VAL A 108 -3.78 16.88 7.29
C VAL A 108 -2.28 16.82 7.52
N GLY A 109 -1.53 16.37 6.52
CA GLY A 109 -0.07 16.30 6.61
C GLY A 109 0.58 15.35 5.61
N LYS A 110 1.91 15.33 5.68
CA LYS A 110 2.76 14.37 4.97
C LYS A 110 3.26 13.33 5.95
N TYR A 111 3.12 12.07 5.59
CA TYR A 111 3.38 10.93 6.47
C TYR A 111 4.31 9.93 5.78
N THR A 112 5.39 9.55 6.44
CA THR A 112 6.31 8.54 5.92
C THR A 112 5.90 7.16 6.41
N VAL A 113 5.46 6.30 5.48
CA VAL A 113 5.16 4.90 5.72
C VAL A 113 6.41 4.07 5.44
N LYS A 114 6.76 3.13 6.32
CA LYS A 114 7.86 2.20 6.10
C LYS A 114 7.33 0.78 5.91
N ALA A 115 8.18 -0.11 5.41
CA ALA A 115 7.88 -1.52 5.30
C ALA A 115 9.09 -2.34 5.74
N VAL A 116 8.82 -3.46 6.39
CA VAL A 116 9.79 -4.40 6.94
C VAL A 116 9.50 -5.79 6.38
N LEU A 117 10.56 -6.47 5.99
CA LEU A 117 10.56 -7.79 5.36
C LEU A 117 11.61 -8.66 6.05
N ASN A 118 11.18 -9.73 6.72
CA ASN A 118 12.05 -10.59 7.55
C ASN A 118 12.96 -9.78 8.50
N GLY A 119 12.42 -8.72 9.13
CA GLY A 119 13.17 -7.84 10.03
C GLY A 119 14.05 -6.79 9.36
N ASN A 120 14.13 -6.76 8.02
CA ASN A 120 14.90 -5.78 7.27
C ASN A 120 14.00 -4.72 6.64
N ALA A 121 14.38 -3.45 6.71
CA ALA A 121 13.63 -2.36 6.10
C ALA A 121 13.71 -2.41 4.56
N ILE A 122 12.59 -2.19 3.89
CA ILE A 122 12.52 -1.98 2.44
C ILE A 122 12.73 -0.49 2.16
N GLY A 123 13.92 -0.14 1.65
CA GLY A 123 14.28 1.25 1.35
C GLY A 123 14.21 2.17 2.57
N LYS A 124 13.88 3.45 2.36
CA LYS A 124 13.81 4.48 3.43
C LYS A 124 12.38 4.77 3.91
N GLY A 125 11.37 4.13 3.31
CA GLY A 125 9.97 4.52 3.43
C GLY A 125 9.49 5.40 2.28
N VAL A 126 8.17 5.58 2.19
CA VAL A 126 7.50 6.41 1.19
C VAL A 126 6.58 7.42 1.83
N THR A 127 6.47 8.60 1.22
CA THR A 127 5.62 9.69 1.74
C THR A 127 4.24 9.63 1.11
N VAL A 128 3.20 9.62 1.93
CA VAL A 128 1.81 9.86 1.54
C VAL A 128 1.35 11.23 2.05
N GLU A 129 0.58 11.94 1.24
CA GLU A 129 0.07 13.27 1.57
C GLU A 129 -1.45 13.24 1.72
N PHE A 130 -1.91 13.80 2.83
CA PHE A 130 -3.31 14.07 3.11
C PHE A 130 -3.56 15.58 3.20
N THR A 131 -4.50 16.09 2.42
CA THR A 131 -4.85 17.50 2.31
C THR A 131 -6.16 17.80 3.02
N LYS A 132 -6.41 19.08 3.31
CA LYS A 132 -7.68 19.49 3.93
C LYS A 132 -8.85 19.24 2.96
N VAL A 133 -10.04 18.97 3.51
CA VAL A 133 -11.28 19.02 2.73
C VAL A 133 -11.36 20.41 2.09
N ALA A 134 -11.38 20.45 0.75
CA ALA A 134 -11.72 21.68 0.06
C ALA A 134 -13.17 22.00 0.38
N VAL A 135 -13.40 22.99 1.26
CA VAL A 135 -14.72 23.61 1.34
C VAL A 135 -14.92 24.31 0.01
N THR A 136 -15.81 23.79 -0.84
CA THR A 136 -16.42 24.64 -1.85
C THR A 136 -17.13 25.74 -1.06
N PRO A 137 -16.84 27.03 -1.28
CA PRO A 137 -17.66 28.08 -0.72
C PRO A 137 -19.09 27.82 -1.20
N ASN A 138 -19.99 27.43 -0.30
CA ASN A 138 -21.42 27.57 -0.57
C ASN A 138 -21.60 29.06 -0.90
N LYS A 139 -21.93 29.38 -2.16
CA LYS A 139 -22.14 30.75 -2.65
C LYS A 139 -22.96 31.53 -1.62
N PRO A 140 -22.41 32.52 -0.91
CA PRO A 140 -23.20 33.37 -0.04
C PRO A 140 -23.91 34.41 -0.92
N GLY A 141 -25.25 34.40 -0.90
CA GLY A 141 -26.07 35.49 -1.46
C GLY A 141 -26.97 35.08 -2.63
N ASP A 142 -28.20 34.71 -2.31
CA ASP A 142 -29.38 35.43 -2.81
C ASP A 142 -30.57 35.08 -1.92
N GLN A 143 -30.90 35.97 -0.98
CA GLN A 143 -32.26 36.22 -0.47
C GLN A 143 -32.21 37.21 0.70
N ASN A 144 -32.19 38.49 0.35
CA ASN A 144 -32.79 39.54 1.17
C ASN A 144 -33.45 40.56 0.23
N LYS A 145 -34.75 40.39 -0.03
CA LYS A 145 -35.65 41.52 -0.33
C LYS A 145 -37.09 41.17 0.13
N PRO A 146 -37.72 41.99 0.99
CA PRO A 146 -39.10 41.80 1.43
C PRO A 146 -40.13 42.51 0.51
N GLY A 147 -41.36 41.96 0.48
CA GLY A 147 -42.63 42.61 0.10
C GLY A 147 -43.01 42.64 -1.40
N ASP A 148 -44.03 41.88 -1.80
CA ASP A 148 -45.37 42.41 -2.18
C ASP A 148 -46.27 41.38 -2.94
N THR A 149 -47.54 41.37 -2.54
CA THR A 149 -48.70 40.48 -2.84
C THR A 149 -49.33 40.55 -4.25
N LYS A 150 -49.75 39.41 -4.84
CA LYS A 150 -51.15 39.04 -5.24
C LYS A 150 -51.25 37.77 -6.15
N PRO A 151 -52.45 37.13 -6.29
CA PRO A 151 -52.64 35.69 -6.60
C PRO A 151 -53.39 35.34 -7.91
N ASN A 152 -53.50 34.02 -8.17
CA ASN A 152 -54.45 33.27 -9.04
C ASN A 152 -54.12 33.26 -10.56
N LYS A 153 -54.26 32.21 -11.39
CA LYS A 153 -54.69 30.78 -11.36
C LYS A 153 -54.20 30.14 -12.71
N PRO A 154 -54.60 28.91 -13.11
CA PRO A 154 -53.70 27.83 -13.52
C PRO A 154 -53.53 27.69 -15.05
N SER A 155 -52.56 26.90 -15.49
CA SER A 155 -52.70 26.23 -16.80
C SER A 155 -52.36 24.76 -16.64
N GLN A 156 -53.41 23.94 -16.65
CA GLN A 156 -53.34 22.55 -17.04
C GLN A 156 -52.91 22.50 -18.52
N ASN A 157 -52.04 21.56 -18.86
CA ASN A 157 -52.17 20.87 -20.14
C ASN A 157 -51.78 19.40 -19.92
N ASP A 158 -52.79 18.55 -20.06
CA ASP A 158 -52.73 17.10 -19.98
C ASP A 158 -52.23 16.52 -21.31
N ASN A 159 -51.26 15.60 -21.32
CA ASN A 159 -51.34 14.43 -22.20
C ASN A 159 -50.47 13.24 -21.74
N LYS A 160 -51.05 12.05 -21.91
CA LYS A 160 -50.76 10.73 -21.32
C LYS A 160 -49.55 9.96 -21.89
N ASN A 161 -49.02 9.11 -21.00
CA ASN A 161 -48.46 7.74 -21.18
C ASN A 161 -47.34 7.51 -22.23
N ASN A 162 -46.18 7.02 -21.79
CA ASN A 162 -45.99 5.57 -21.65
C ASN A 162 -44.68 5.20 -20.92
N ASP A 163 -44.78 4.09 -20.21
CA ASP A 163 -43.74 3.31 -19.54
C ASP A 163 -42.46 3.11 -20.39
N LYS A 164 -41.30 3.40 -19.77
CA LYS A 164 -40.07 2.60 -19.90
C LYS A 164 -39.05 3.05 -18.88
N ASN A 165 -38.87 2.18 -17.88
CA ASN A 165 -37.70 2.03 -17.04
C ASN A 165 -36.39 2.49 -17.72
N GLY A 166 -35.78 3.55 -17.21
CA GLY A 166 -34.53 4.11 -17.70
C GLY A 166 -33.95 5.09 -16.68
N ALA A 167 -32.94 4.64 -15.94
CA ALA A 167 -32.21 5.42 -14.95
C ALA A 167 -31.63 6.69 -15.59
N SER A 168 -32.13 7.86 -15.17
CA SER A 168 -31.55 9.15 -15.55
C SER A 168 -30.43 9.51 -14.58
N LEU A 169 -29.19 9.33 -15.05
CA LEU A 169 -27.96 9.85 -14.48
C LEU A 169 -28.04 11.38 -14.42
N SER A 170 -28.34 11.93 -13.25
CA SER A 170 -28.27 13.37 -13.02
C SER A 170 -26.80 13.79 -12.87
N ALA A 171 -26.29 14.37 -13.95
CA ALA A 171 -25.00 15.04 -13.99
C ALA A 171 -25.05 16.34 -13.17
N THR A 172 -24.83 16.25 -11.85
CA THR A 172 -24.35 17.38 -11.06
C THR A 172 -23.58 16.87 -9.83
N GLY A 173 -22.25 16.78 -9.97
CA GLY A 173 -21.28 16.98 -8.89
C GLY A 173 -21.50 16.29 -7.55
N SER A 174 -21.86 15.01 -7.53
CA SER A 174 -21.71 14.16 -6.34
C SER A 174 -20.98 12.89 -6.74
N SER A 175 -19.74 12.75 -6.29
CA SER A 175 -18.98 11.50 -6.41
C SER A 175 -19.61 10.44 -5.53
N VAL A 176 -20.67 9.80 -6.02
CA VAL A 176 -21.18 8.55 -5.45
C VAL A 176 -20.23 7.45 -5.92
N ILE A 177 -19.11 7.27 -5.21
CA ILE A 177 -18.25 6.11 -5.45
C ILE A 177 -19.01 4.91 -4.91
N ALA A 178 -19.58 4.13 -5.82
CA ALA A 178 -20.13 2.82 -5.52
C ALA A 178 -18.99 1.96 -4.92
N ILE A 179 -19.07 1.69 -3.62
CA ILE A 179 -18.18 0.74 -2.95
C ILE A 179 -18.62 -0.65 -3.39
N VAL A 180 -18.09 -1.12 -4.52
CA VAL A 180 -18.14 -2.55 -4.86
C VAL A 180 -17.05 -3.22 -4.03
N ALA A 181 -17.40 -3.57 -2.79
CA ALA A 181 -16.56 -4.39 -1.93
C ALA A 181 -16.54 -5.83 -2.47
N ALA A 182 -15.69 -6.10 -3.46
CA ALA A 182 -15.27 -7.46 -3.76
C ALA A 182 -14.15 -7.83 -2.77
N MET A 183 -14.54 -8.21 -1.56
CA MET A 183 -13.62 -8.86 -0.63
C MET A 183 -13.41 -10.31 -1.07
N VAL A 184 -12.32 -10.57 -1.79
CA VAL A 184 -11.78 -11.93 -1.88
C VAL A 184 -10.98 -12.18 -0.59
N VAL A 185 -11.67 -12.71 0.42
CA VAL A 185 -11.02 -13.31 1.59
C VAL A 185 -10.61 -14.72 1.21
N LEU A 186 -9.34 -14.91 0.83
CA LEU A 186 -8.74 -16.23 0.81
C LEU A 186 -8.41 -16.62 2.25
N LEU A 187 -9.32 -17.37 2.87
CA LEU A 187 -9.09 -18.08 4.13
C LEU A 187 -8.02 -19.16 3.89
N GLY A 188 -6.75 -18.80 4.06
CA GLY A 188 -5.67 -19.78 4.23
C GLY A 188 -5.73 -20.36 5.63
N ALA A 189 -6.28 -21.57 5.76
CA ALA A 189 -6.22 -22.34 7.00
C ALA A 189 -4.76 -22.59 7.40
N GLY A 190 -4.29 -21.95 8.46
CA GLY A 190 -3.00 -22.22 9.09
C GLY A 190 -3.21 -22.55 10.55
N ALA A 191 -3.20 -23.85 10.88
CA ALA A 191 -3.20 -24.30 12.27
C ALA A 191 -1.93 -23.78 12.97
N VAL A 192 -2.08 -22.82 13.88
CA VAL A 192 -1.03 -22.45 14.82
C VAL A 192 -0.97 -23.53 15.91
N VAL A 193 -0.01 -24.45 15.79
CA VAL A 193 0.36 -25.34 16.90
C VAL A 193 1.23 -24.55 17.86
N LEU A 194 0.62 -24.06 18.94
CA LEU A 194 1.33 -23.43 20.04
C LEU A 194 2.02 -24.51 20.90
N ARG A 195 3.29 -24.84 20.61
CA ARG A 195 4.11 -25.63 21.55
C ARG A 195 4.55 -24.72 22.69
N ALA A 196 3.83 -24.79 23.81
CA ALA A 196 4.27 -24.22 25.08
C ALA A 196 5.60 -24.87 25.49
N ARG A 197 6.65 -24.07 25.63
CA ARG A 197 7.91 -24.48 26.26
C ARG A 197 7.80 -24.20 27.75
N SER A 198 7.62 -25.27 28.52
CA SER A 198 7.64 -25.24 29.98
C SER A 198 9.01 -24.77 30.45
N LYS A 199 9.04 -23.71 31.24
CA LYS A 199 10.25 -23.16 31.85
C LYS A 199 10.52 -23.99 33.12
N THR A 200 11.58 -24.78 33.11
CA THR A 200 12.13 -25.41 34.32
C THR A 200 13.08 -24.41 34.96
N GLU A 201 12.73 -23.92 36.15
CA GLU A 201 13.66 -23.48 37.18
C GLU A 201 13.22 -24.13 38.50
#